data_AF-A0A6J6ZWH5-F1
#
_entry.id   AF-A0A6J6ZWH5-F1
#
_cell.length_a   1.000
_cell.length_b   1.000
_cell.length_c   1.000
_cell.angle_alpha   90.00
_cell.angle_beta   90.00
_cell.angle_gamma   90.00
#
_symmetry.space_group_name_H-M   'P 1'
#
loop_
_entity.id
_entity.type
_entity.pdbx_description
1 polymer ?
#
loop_
_entity_poly.entity_id
_entity_poly.type
_entity_poly.pdbx_seq_one_letter_code
_entity_poly.pdbx_strand_id
1 'polypeptide(L)'
;MRHGKHFAGTFRESRRPLDGVHINFYCEEVTLRRAVDRGSNWFGGVRLVAYPCSLLLAATSVLAFAPVAEGDPKAKAPVTWSWNGKDAWLPSGKAPSCGNVRMQPPAQVAALDGWLPPGRLNESARYYKAHGGLRFADPSANGKVAAAVDGYFVRGAAYRENRDGQMNGPGSSVQYLVDIQHPCGFLVRYDHLRTLSPALQRIFDRSIPVGEDSRTTNVKPVKISKGQVLATAVSVPDQPSPRQFDFGVYDLRRQQQSLHSGEWLAEHGSGAELANFTVCWPRLMGSAGVQIEALPNIAPQDGTDIC
;
A
#
# COMPACT_ATOMS: atom_id res chain seq x y z
N MET A 1 -52.99 36.33 0.22
CA MET A 1 -53.68 35.30 -0.58
C MET A 1 -52.60 34.44 -1.23
N ARG A 2 -52.37 33.15 -0.99
CA ARG A 2 -53.09 32.08 -0.27
C ARG A 2 -52.12 31.37 0.69
N HIS A 3 -52.71 30.85 1.76
CA HIS A 3 -52.10 30.10 2.85
C HIS A 3 -51.76 28.63 2.50
N GLY A 4 -50.83 28.08 3.27
CA GLY A 4 -50.89 26.71 3.79
C GLY A 4 -49.62 25.90 3.56
N LYS A 5 -49.10 25.09 4.47
CA LYS A 5 -49.43 24.76 5.87
C LYS A 5 -48.14 24.15 6.46
N HIS A 6 -47.84 24.47 7.72
CA HIS A 6 -46.83 23.78 8.52
C HIS A 6 -47.24 22.33 8.79
N PHE A 7 -46.28 21.40 8.70
CA PHE A 7 -46.33 20.13 9.41
C PHE A 7 -45.08 20.01 10.28
N ALA A 8 -45.30 20.07 11.59
CA ALA A 8 -44.35 19.69 12.61
C ALA A 8 -44.45 18.18 12.81
N GLY A 9 -43.35 17.46 12.57
CA GLY A 9 -43.20 16.04 12.89
C GLY A 9 -42.09 15.87 13.92
N THR A 10 -42.47 15.55 15.15
CA THR A 10 -41.56 15.13 16.22
C THR A 10 -41.08 13.71 15.93
N PHE A 11 -39.77 13.52 15.68
CA PHE A 11 -39.16 12.19 15.63
C PHE A 11 -38.47 11.89 16.95
N ARG A 12 -38.97 10.88 17.67
CA ARG A 12 -38.36 10.33 18.89
C ARG A 12 -37.05 9.64 18.51
N GLU A 13 -36.01 9.97 19.26
CA GLU A 13 -34.75 9.22 19.34
C GLU A 13 -35.04 7.84 19.96
N SER A 14 -34.97 6.76 19.17
CA SER A 14 -34.88 5.40 19.70
C SER A 14 -33.47 4.87 19.48
N ARG A 15 -32.66 4.90 20.53
CA ARG A 15 -31.43 4.12 20.61
C ARG A 15 -31.80 2.64 20.71
N ARG A 16 -31.39 1.85 19.72
CA ARG A 16 -31.12 0.42 19.90
C ARG A 16 -29.80 0.08 19.19
N PRO A 17 -28.97 -0.80 19.77
CA PRO A 17 -27.71 -1.21 19.17
C PRO A 17 -27.98 -2.10 17.94
N LEU A 18 -27.26 -1.85 16.85
CA LEU A 18 -27.25 -2.74 15.69
C LEU A 18 -26.21 -3.85 15.96
N ASP A 19 -26.69 -4.94 16.54
CA ASP A 19 -26.03 -6.24 16.46
C ASP A 19 -26.45 -6.93 15.14
N GLY A 20 -25.47 -7.51 14.44
CA GLY A 20 -25.69 -8.58 13.46
C GLY A 20 -26.05 -8.16 12.03
N VAL A 21 -25.07 -8.26 11.13
CA VAL A 21 -25.34 -8.37 9.68
C VAL A 21 -25.94 -9.75 9.42
N HIS A 22 -27.25 -9.83 9.18
CA HIS A 22 -27.89 -11.00 8.61
C HIS A 22 -27.75 -10.95 7.09
N ILE A 23 -26.92 -11.84 6.52
CA ILE A 23 -26.89 -12.11 5.08
C ILE A 23 -27.94 -13.19 4.81
N ASN A 24 -29.07 -12.82 4.21
CA ASN A 24 -30.05 -13.77 3.71
C ASN A 24 -29.60 -14.28 2.35
N PHE A 25 -29.33 -15.59 2.23
CA PHE A 25 -29.19 -16.26 0.94
C PHE A 25 -30.58 -16.74 0.49
N TYR A 26 -31.04 -16.23 -0.65
CA TYR A 26 -32.21 -16.78 -1.33
C TYR A 26 -31.74 -17.94 -2.23
N CYS A 27 -32.15 -19.17 -1.91
CA CYS A 27 -32.14 -20.28 -2.85
C CYS A 27 -33.51 -20.30 -3.55
N GLU A 28 -33.54 -20.01 -4.84
CA GLU A 28 -34.74 -20.13 -5.66
C GLU A 28 -34.94 -21.62 -6.03
N GLU A 29 -36.09 -22.20 -5.67
CA GLU A 29 -36.46 -23.57 -6.06
C GLU A 29 -36.83 -23.61 -7.55
N VAL A 30 -36.03 -24.28 -8.38
CA VAL A 30 -36.43 -24.59 -9.76
C VAL A 30 -37.41 -25.77 -9.74
N THR A 31 -38.70 -25.47 -9.89
CA THR A 31 -39.74 -26.49 -10.05
C THR A 31 -39.75 -27.03 -11.49
N LEU A 32 -39.27 -28.26 -11.71
CA LEU A 32 -39.39 -28.96 -12.99
C LEU A 32 -40.82 -29.48 -13.20
N ARG A 33 -41.60 -28.84 -14.09
CA ARG A 33 -42.89 -29.37 -14.56
C ARG A 33 -42.65 -30.54 -15.53
N ARG A 34 -43.21 -31.71 -15.21
CA ARG A 34 -43.31 -32.88 -16.11
C ARG A 34 -44.17 -32.53 -17.33
N ALA A 35 -43.61 -32.59 -18.53
CA ALA A 35 -44.36 -32.81 -19.75
C ALA A 35 -44.38 -34.31 -20.05
N VAL A 36 -45.58 -34.89 -20.10
CA VAL A 36 -45.82 -36.25 -20.58
C VAL A 36 -46.31 -36.10 -22.01
N ASP A 37 -45.55 -36.58 -23.00
CA ASP A 37 -46.15 -37.24 -24.17
C ASP A 37 -45.14 -38.07 -24.98
N ARG A 38 -45.72 -38.98 -25.76
CA ARG A 38 -45.23 -40.27 -26.25
C ARG A 38 -44.22 -40.19 -27.41
N GLY A 39 -43.33 -41.19 -27.49
CA GLY A 39 -42.83 -41.71 -28.78
C GLY A 39 -41.31 -41.96 -28.92
N SER A 40 -40.96 -43.25 -29.07
CA SER A 40 -39.85 -43.80 -29.90
C SER A 40 -38.36 -43.54 -29.56
N ASN A 41 -37.76 -44.60 -28.97
CA ASN A 41 -36.45 -45.23 -29.14
C ASN A 41 -35.24 -44.50 -29.82
N TRP A 42 -34.12 -44.47 -29.07
CA TRP A 42 -32.75 -44.95 -29.38
C TRP A 42 -31.59 -43.99 -29.02
N PHE A 43 -30.63 -44.60 -28.29
CA PHE A 43 -29.21 -44.29 -28.03
C PHE A 43 -28.78 -43.08 -27.19
N GLY A 44 -27.96 -43.37 -26.16
CA GLY A 44 -27.02 -42.43 -25.55
C GLY A 44 -27.12 -42.39 -24.03
N GLY A 45 -26.57 -43.40 -23.35
CA GLY A 45 -26.50 -43.42 -21.90
C GLY A 45 -25.63 -42.26 -21.36
N VAL A 46 -26.27 -41.25 -20.79
CA VAL A 46 -25.64 -40.31 -19.86
C VAL A 46 -26.08 -40.72 -18.46
N ARG A 47 -25.18 -41.34 -17.70
CA ARG A 47 -25.35 -41.48 -16.25
C ARG A 47 -25.13 -40.09 -15.64
N LEU A 48 -26.21 -39.39 -15.32
CA LEU A 48 -26.19 -38.28 -14.37
C LEU A 48 -25.92 -38.88 -12.98
N VAL A 49 -24.67 -38.77 -12.52
CA VAL A 49 -24.31 -39.04 -11.13
C VAL A 49 -24.73 -37.81 -10.33
N ALA A 50 -25.89 -37.88 -9.70
CA ALA A 50 -26.28 -36.92 -8.68
C ALA A 50 -25.41 -37.16 -7.44
N TYR A 51 -24.46 -36.28 -7.18
CA TYR A 51 -23.74 -36.28 -5.91
C TYR A 51 -24.69 -35.75 -4.82
N PRO A 52 -24.88 -36.45 -3.69
CA PRO A 52 -25.57 -35.87 -2.55
C PRO A 52 -24.82 -34.61 -2.13
N CYS A 53 -25.58 -33.53 -1.90
CA CYS A 53 -25.10 -32.24 -1.43
C CYS A 53 -24.64 -32.37 0.03
N SER A 54 -23.52 -33.05 0.24
CA SER A 54 -22.93 -33.32 1.55
C SER A 54 -21.46 -33.66 1.36
N LEU A 55 -20.66 -32.72 0.86
CA LEU A 55 -19.22 -32.55 1.13
C LEU A 55 -18.67 -31.43 0.23
N LEU A 56 -19.06 -30.20 0.53
CA LEU A 56 -18.35 -29.01 0.09
C LEU A 56 -18.24 -28.07 1.30
N LEU A 57 -17.52 -28.53 2.32
CA LEU A 57 -16.77 -27.60 3.17
C LEU A 57 -15.63 -27.07 2.29
N ALA A 58 -15.99 -26.15 1.38
CA ALA A 58 -15.02 -25.21 0.87
C ALA A 58 -14.47 -24.50 2.11
N ALA A 59 -13.19 -24.75 2.39
CA ALA A 59 -12.40 -23.91 3.26
C ALA A 59 -12.36 -22.51 2.63
N THR A 60 -13.44 -21.77 2.81
CA THR A 60 -13.42 -20.32 2.76
C THR A 60 -12.61 -19.92 3.97
N SER A 61 -11.30 -19.91 3.80
CA SER A 61 -10.41 -19.12 4.64
C SER A 61 -10.85 -17.68 4.47
N VAL A 62 -11.84 -17.28 5.27
CA VAL A 62 -12.06 -15.89 5.62
C VAL A 62 -10.72 -15.47 6.21
N LEU A 63 -9.89 -14.79 5.43
CA LEU A 63 -8.81 -14.01 5.97
C LEU A 63 -9.49 -12.99 6.88
N ALA A 64 -9.61 -13.35 8.15
CA ALA A 64 -10.07 -12.46 9.19
C ALA A 64 -9.07 -11.31 9.21
N PHE A 65 -9.43 -10.22 8.54
CA PHE A 65 -8.67 -8.99 8.60
C PHE A 65 -8.76 -8.51 10.04
N ALA A 66 -7.63 -8.60 10.75
CA ALA A 66 -7.55 -8.11 12.11
C ALA A 66 -8.00 -6.65 12.13
N PRO A 67 -8.93 -6.25 13.03
CA PRO A 67 -9.27 -4.86 13.19
C PRO A 67 -8.00 -4.08 13.54
N VAL A 68 -7.89 -2.86 13.01
CA VAL A 68 -6.88 -1.92 13.47
C VAL A 68 -7.19 -1.67 14.93
N ALA A 69 -6.39 -2.26 15.82
CA ALA A 69 -6.60 -2.11 17.25
C ALA A 69 -6.52 -0.62 17.59
N GLU A 70 -7.64 -0.05 18.04
CA GLU A 70 -7.62 1.23 18.73
C GLU A 70 -6.78 1.03 20.00
N GLY A 71 -5.69 1.79 20.10
CA GLY A 71 -4.67 1.58 21.14
C GLY A 71 -5.21 1.76 22.56
N ASP A 72 -4.68 0.96 23.48
CA ASP A 72 -4.91 1.09 24.92
C ASP A 72 -4.59 2.54 25.36
N PRO A 73 -5.54 3.26 25.98
CA PRO A 73 -5.34 4.64 26.44
C PRO A 73 -4.25 4.79 27.51
N LYS A 74 -3.73 3.68 28.09
CA LYS A 74 -2.58 3.66 29.00
C LYS A 74 -1.24 3.34 28.33
N ALA A 75 -1.24 2.95 27.06
CA ALA A 75 0.01 2.66 26.35
C ALA A 75 0.79 3.96 26.10
N LYS A 76 2.10 3.96 26.41
CA LYS A 76 2.98 5.06 26.01
C LYS A 76 2.88 5.27 24.50
N ALA A 77 2.77 6.53 24.08
CA ALA A 77 2.83 6.90 22.68
C ALA A 77 4.09 6.31 22.03
N PRO A 78 3.99 5.79 20.79
CA PRO A 78 5.15 5.22 20.12
C PRO A 78 6.20 6.30 19.87
N VAL A 79 7.49 5.90 19.90
CA VAL A 79 8.57 6.79 19.46
C VAL A 79 8.44 6.96 17.95
N THR A 80 8.27 8.21 17.52
CA THR A 80 8.25 8.64 16.13
C THR A 80 9.39 9.63 15.93
N TRP A 81 9.78 9.84 14.69
CA TRP A 81 10.87 10.71 14.29
C TRP A 81 10.31 11.85 13.44
N SER A 82 10.73 13.07 13.73
CA SER A 82 10.28 14.27 13.03
C SER A 82 11.46 15.04 12.49
N TRP A 83 11.32 15.55 11.27
CA TRP A 83 12.31 16.44 10.67
C TRP A 83 12.43 17.74 11.47
N ASN A 84 13.66 18.21 11.73
CA ASN A 84 13.91 19.47 12.43
C ASN A 84 13.78 20.71 11.54
N GLY A 85 13.49 20.53 10.25
CA GLY A 85 13.40 21.61 9.26
C GLY A 85 14.73 21.98 8.59
N LYS A 86 15.83 21.30 8.93
CA LYS A 86 17.18 21.67 8.46
C LYS A 86 18.04 20.49 8.02
N ASP A 87 18.44 19.63 8.95
CA ASP A 87 19.53 18.65 8.75
C ASP A 87 19.38 17.36 9.56
N ALA A 88 18.42 17.26 10.47
CA ALA A 88 18.31 16.12 11.38
C ALA A 88 16.87 15.67 11.62
N TRP A 89 16.71 14.36 11.82
CA TRP A 89 15.49 13.76 12.33
C TRP A 89 15.63 13.54 13.84
N LEU A 90 14.64 14.04 14.59
CA LEU A 90 14.63 13.99 16.04
C LEU A 90 13.57 12.99 16.53
N PRO A 91 13.92 12.06 17.45
CA PRO A 91 12.93 11.16 18.02
C PRO A 91 12.07 11.91 19.05
N SER A 92 10.78 11.55 19.13
CA SER A 92 9.83 12.11 20.10
C SER A 92 10.10 11.69 21.56
N GLY A 93 11.05 10.77 21.78
CA GLY A 93 11.47 10.30 23.08
C GLY A 93 12.72 9.42 22.98
N LYS A 94 13.03 8.67 24.04
CA LYS A 94 14.16 7.74 24.02
C LYS A 94 13.87 6.59 23.05
N ALA A 95 14.52 6.61 21.89
CA ALA A 95 14.46 5.51 20.93
C ALA A 95 14.95 4.20 21.60
N PRO A 96 14.28 3.05 21.34
CA PRO A 96 14.73 1.77 21.85
C PRO A 96 16.12 1.42 21.29
N SER A 97 16.91 0.67 22.07
CA SER A 97 18.12 0.04 21.53
C SER A 97 17.68 -1.06 20.59
N CYS A 98 18.03 -0.90 19.32
CA CYS A 98 17.66 -1.85 18.29
C CYS A 98 18.93 -2.46 17.75
N GLY A 99 18.98 -3.80 17.77
CA GLY A 99 19.95 -4.52 16.98
C GLY A 99 19.73 -4.25 15.48
N ASN A 100 20.34 -5.07 14.64
CA ASN A 100 20.17 -4.96 13.19
C ASN A 100 18.69 -5.19 12.82
N VAL A 101 18.00 -4.13 12.41
CA VAL A 101 16.61 -4.22 11.92
C VAL A 101 16.64 -5.01 10.62
N ARG A 102 16.05 -6.21 10.64
CA ARG A 102 15.89 -7.04 9.45
C ARG A 102 14.55 -6.74 8.79
N MET A 103 14.62 -6.36 7.52
CA MET A 103 13.46 -6.12 6.69
C MET A 103 13.16 -7.36 5.85
N GLN A 104 11.92 -7.48 5.41
CA GLN A 104 11.55 -8.42 4.35
C GLN A 104 11.30 -7.65 3.05
N PRO A 105 11.38 -8.31 1.89
CA PRO A 105 10.93 -7.73 0.63
C PRO A 105 9.48 -7.23 0.73
N PRO A 106 9.17 -6.05 0.18
CA PRO A 106 7.82 -5.51 0.15
C PRO A 106 6.90 -6.25 -0.84
N ALA A 107 7.45 -7.12 -1.68
CA ALA A 107 6.74 -7.96 -2.63
C ALA A 107 7.42 -9.34 -2.71
N GLN A 108 6.72 -10.35 -3.23
CA GLN A 108 7.34 -11.65 -3.46
C GLN A 108 8.43 -11.53 -4.52
N VAL A 109 9.68 -11.85 -4.18
CA VAL A 109 10.83 -11.67 -5.09
C VAL A 109 10.65 -12.42 -6.41
N ALA A 110 10.06 -13.62 -6.37
CA ALA A 110 9.77 -14.41 -7.56
C ALA A 110 8.74 -13.78 -8.51
N ALA A 111 7.99 -12.76 -8.07
CA ALA A 111 7.03 -12.04 -8.90
C ALA A 111 7.64 -10.77 -9.53
N LEU A 112 8.93 -10.50 -9.32
CA LEU A 112 9.61 -9.29 -9.78
C LEU A 112 10.48 -9.59 -11.01
N ASP A 113 10.54 -8.65 -11.96
CA ASP A 113 11.41 -8.71 -13.15
C ASP A 113 12.38 -7.53 -13.27
N GLY A 114 12.40 -6.68 -12.24
CA GLY A 114 13.19 -5.47 -12.29
C GLY A 114 13.29 -4.78 -10.94
N TRP A 115 14.43 -4.14 -10.74
CA TRP A 115 14.67 -3.28 -9.59
C TRP A 115 15.21 -1.94 -10.05
N LEU A 116 15.03 -0.96 -9.18
CA LEU A 116 15.45 0.40 -9.37
C LEU A 116 16.34 0.76 -8.16
N PRO A 117 17.66 0.94 -8.32
CA PRO A 117 18.52 1.29 -7.19
C PRO A 117 18.09 2.59 -6.51
N PRO A 118 18.23 2.71 -5.18
CA PRO A 118 18.14 4.00 -4.51
C PRO A 118 19.35 4.87 -4.84
N GLY A 119 19.23 6.17 -4.57
CA GLY A 119 20.32 7.14 -4.72
C GLY A 119 20.79 7.33 -6.16
N ARG A 120 19.85 7.54 -7.08
CA ARG A 120 20.17 7.75 -8.50
C ARG A 120 20.10 9.19 -8.91
N LEU A 121 21.03 9.59 -9.77
CA LEU A 121 20.97 10.87 -10.46
C LEU A 121 20.43 10.68 -11.87
N ASN A 122 19.29 11.30 -12.16
CA ASN A 122 18.90 11.59 -13.53
C ASN A 122 19.65 12.86 -13.96
N GLU A 123 20.77 12.69 -14.67
CA GLU A 123 21.65 13.80 -15.08
C GLU A 123 20.93 14.82 -15.96
N SER A 124 20.06 14.36 -16.86
CA SER A 124 19.33 15.22 -17.80
C SER A 124 18.31 16.12 -17.10
N ALA A 125 17.69 15.63 -16.02
CA ALA A 125 16.73 16.39 -15.22
C ALA A 125 17.36 17.08 -13.99
N ARG A 126 18.68 16.88 -13.75
CA ARG A 126 19.38 17.24 -12.51
C ARG A 126 18.57 16.84 -11.26
N TYR A 127 17.98 15.65 -11.29
CA TYR A 127 17.06 15.17 -10.27
C TYR A 127 17.62 13.94 -9.58
N TYR A 128 17.70 13.99 -8.25
CA TYR A 128 18.20 12.88 -7.44
C TYR A 128 17.05 12.09 -6.82
N LYS A 129 16.95 10.83 -7.21
CA LYS A 129 15.97 9.87 -6.69
C LYS A 129 16.59 9.13 -5.51
N ALA A 130 16.25 9.58 -4.31
CA ALA A 130 16.73 9.03 -3.07
C ALA A 130 16.22 7.59 -2.89
N HIS A 131 14.95 7.34 -3.15
CA HIS A 131 14.39 5.99 -3.12
C HIS A 131 14.67 5.19 -4.39
N GLY A 132 14.49 3.88 -4.27
CA GLY A 132 14.49 2.95 -5.39
C GLY A 132 13.06 2.53 -5.75
N GLY A 133 12.92 1.30 -6.19
CA GLY A 133 11.64 0.75 -6.63
C GLY A 133 11.78 -0.67 -7.14
N LEU A 134 10.63 -1.33 -7.32
CA LEU A 134 10.53 -2.70 -7.78
C LEU A 134 9.45 -2.80 -8.85
N ARG A 135 9.67 -3.67 -9.84
CA ARG A 135 8.74 -3.90 -10.96
C ARG A 135 8.27 -5.34 -10.97
N PHE A 136 6.96 -5.54 -11.04
CA PHE A 136 6.37 -6.87 -11.18
C PHE A 136 6.54 -7.42 -12.60
N ALA A 137 6.72 -8.73 -12.70
CA ALA A 137 6.93 -9.47 -13.95
C ALA A 137 5.68 -9.62 -14.82
N ASP A 138 4.48 -9.55 -14.25
CA ASP A 138 3.20 -9.74 -14.94
C ASP A 138 2.36 -8.44 -14.95
N PRO A 139 2.00 -7.89 -16.13
CA PRO A 139 1.14 -6.70 -16.26
C PRO A 139 -0.30 -6.88 -15.83
N SER A 140 -0.78 -8.12 -15.80
CA SER A 140 -2.13 -8.43 -15.33
C SER A 140 -2.17 -8.66 -13.81
N ALA A 141 -1.02 -8.94 -13.19
CA ALA A 141 -0.92 -9.10 -11.75
C ALA A 141 -1.03 -7.72 -11.08
N ASN A 142 -2.19 -7.44 -10.48
CA ASN A 142 -2.31 -6.37 -9.50
C ASN A 142 -1.34 -6.70 -8.35
N GLY A 143 -0.19 -6.01 -8.34
CA GLY A 143 0.94 -6.32 -7.49
C GLY A 143 0.63 -6.13 -6.01
N LYS A 144 0.78 -7.19 -5.22
CA LYS A 144 0.60 -7.13 -3.76
C LYS A 144 1.85 -6.54 -3.11
N VAL A 145 1.66 -5.44 -2.39
CA VAL A 145 2.70 -4.77 -1.60
C VAL A 145 2.40 -4.93 -0.11
N ALA A 146 3.41 -5.34 0.66
CA ALA A 146 3.34 -5.55 2.09
C ALA A 146 4.39 -4.74 2.85
N ALA A 147 4.12 -4.47 4.13
CA ALA A 147 5.06 -3.81 5.01
C ALA A 147 6.34 -4.64 5.17
N ALA A 148 7.48 -4.00 4.96
CA ALA A 148 8.81 -4.60 5.01
C ALA A 148 9.28 -4.74 6.47
N VAL A 149 8.66 -4.00 7.38
CA VAL A 149 9.07 -3.89 8.77
C VAL A 149 7.85 -3.63 9.67
N ASP A 150 7.96 -3.98 10.95
CA ASP A 150 6.99 -3.55 11.97
C ASP A 150 7.15 -2.06 12.22
N GLY A 151 6.08 -1.34 12.49
CA GLY A 151 6.20 0.09 12.76
C GLY A 151 4.88 0.79 12.86
N TYR A 152 4.92 2.08 12.54
CA TYR A 152 3.77 2.95 12.57
C TYR A 152 3.64 3.70 11.26
N PHE A 153 2.49 3.62 10.62
CA PHE A 153 2.11 4.58 9.59
C PHE A 153 1.93 5.94 10.25
N VAL A 154 2.76 6.90 9.85
CA VAL A 154 2.83 8.23 10.51
C VAL A 154 2.51 9.37 9.57
N ARG A 155 2.68 9.19 8.26
CA ARG A 155 2.33 10.16 7.23
C ARG A 155 2.19 9.50 5.88
N GLY A 156 1.40 10.11 5.00
CA GLY A 156 1.22 9.65 3.63
C GLY A 156 0.74 10.77 2.73
N ALA A 157 0.67 10.52 1.43
CA ALA A 157 0.11 11.44 0.45
C ALA A 157 -0.89 10.71 -0.44
N ALA A 158 -1.95 11.39 -0.87
CA ALA A 158 -2.80 10.94 -1.95
C ALA A 158 -2.76 12.02 -3.03
N TYR A 159 -2.43 11.65 -4.26
CA TYR A 159 -2.25 12.62 -5.35
C TYR A 159 -2.67 12.02 -6.68
N ARG A 160 -2.91 12.87 -7.68
CA ARG A 160 -3.33 12.44 -9.01
C ARG A 160 -2.17 12.50 -9.97
N GLU A 161 -1.87 11.38 -10.61
CA GLU A 161 -0.82 11.26 -11.62
C GLU A 161 -1.38 10.57 -12.86
N ASN A 162 -1.00 11.04 -14.04
CA ASN A 162 -1.36 10.42 -15.31
C ASN A 162 -0.27 9.49 -15.85
N ARG A 163 -0.49 8.94 -17.05
CA ARG A 163 0.42 7.97 -17.65
C ARG A 163 1.81 8.51 -18.05
N ASP A 164 1.94 9.84 -18.11
CA ASP A 164 3.18 10.50 -18.51
C ASP A 164 3.93 11.07 -17.30
N GLY A 165 3.51 10.72 -16.08
CA GLY A 165 4.07 11.25 -14.83
C GLY A 165 3.67 12.70 -14.53
N GLN A 166 2.67 13.24 -15.24
CA GLN A 166 2.17 14.59 -14.99
C GLN A 166 1.13 14.56 -13.87
N MET A 167 1.31 15.46 -12.91
CA MET A 167 0.33 15.66 -11.84
C MET A 167 -0.93 16.35 -12.38
N ASN A 168 -2.09 15.87 -11.94
CA ASN A 168 -3.42 16.45 -12.25
C ASN A 168 -3.75 16.57 -13.75
N GLY A 169 -3.04 15.85 -14.63
CA GLY A 169 -3.32 15.84 -16.06
C GLY A 169 -4.58 15.04 -16.43
N PRO A 170 -5.07 15.16 -17.67
CA PRO A 170 -6.12 14.30 -18.21
C PRO A 170 -5.76 12.82 -18.06
N GLY A 171 -6.73 11.99 -17.69
CA GLY A 171 -6.52 10.56 -17.46
C GLY A 171 -5.75 10.24 -16.17
N SER A 172 -5.59 11.20 -15.26
CA SER A 172 -4.94 10.95 -13.98
C SER A 172 -5.73 10.04 -13.06
N SER A 173 -5.02 9.17 -12.35
CA SER A 173 -5.55 8.28 -11.32
C SER A 173 -4.97 8.64 -9.96
N VAL A 174 -5.71 8.36 -8.89
CA VAL A 174 -5.18 8.57 -7.54
C VAL A 174 -4.10 7.54 -7.25
N GLN A 175 -2.97 8.03 -6.77
CA GLN A 175 -1.84 7.27 -6.26
C GLN A 175 -1.64 7.61 -4.78
N TYR A 176 -1.06 6.67 -4.04
CA TYR A 176 -0.88 6.75 -2.60
C TYR A 176 0.57 6.51 -2.22
N LEU A 177 1.07 7.40 -1.36
CA LEU A 177 2.35 7.30 -0.67
C LEU A 177 2.12 6.98 0.80
N VAL A 178 2.82 5.97 1.32
CA VAL A 178 2.77 5.53 2.71
C VAL A 178 4.17 5.56 3.32
N ASP A 179 4.35 6.31 4.41
CA ASP A 179 5.57 6.27 5.21
C ASP A 179 5.32 5.53 6.53
N ILE A 180 6.04 4.43 6.73
CA ILE A 180 6.06 3.65 7.96
C ILE A 180 7.35 3.96 8.71
N GLN A 181 7.24 4.40 9.96
CA GLN A 181 8.39 4.56 10.85
C GLN A 181 8.54 3.39 11.80
N HIS A 182 9.74 2.83 11.82
CA HIS A 182 10.20 1.96 12.88
C HIS A 182 10.70 2.82 14.06
N PRO A 183 10.33 2.53 15.32
CA PRO A 183 10.77 3.29 16.50
C PRO A 183 12.30 3.46 16.63
N CYS A 184 13.04 2.56 16.00
CA CYS A 184 14.50 2.53 15.96
C CYS A 184 15.13 3.58 15.03
N GLY A 185 14.34 4.44 14.39
CA GLY A 185 14.85 5.46 13.48
C GLY A 185 15.03 4.98 12.05
N PHE A 186 14.16 4.09 11.59
CA PHE A 186 14.04 3.81 10.16
C PHE A 186 12.71 4.32 9.63
N LEU A 187 12.71 4.92 8.45
CA LEU A 187 11.51 5.21 7.68
C LEU A 187 11.50 4.35 6.42
N VAL A 188 10.37 3.72 6.13
CA VAL A 188 10.14 2.93 4.93
C VAL A 188 9.01 3.59 4.14
N ARG A 189 9.34 4.03 2.93
CA ARG A 189 8.42 4.69 2.02
C ARG A 189 7.96 3.74 0.93
N TYR A 190 6.67 3.77 0.67
CA TYR A 190 6.00 3.11 -0.44
C TYR A 190 5.28 4.18 -1.24
N ASP A 191 5.52 4.28 -2.54
CA ASP A 191 4.85 5.26 -3.40
C ASP A 191 4.39 4.63 -4.72
N HIS A 192 3.50 5.30 -5.44
CA HIS A 192 2.73 4.76 -6.56
C HIS A 192 1.93 3.49 -6.18
N LEU A 193 1.35 3.48 -4.96
CA LEU A 193 0.34 2.50 -4.60
C LEU A 193 -1.00 2.96 -5.20
N ARG A 194 -1.76 2.05 -5.82
CA ARG A 194 -3.02 2.40 -6.50
C ARG A 194 -4.26 1.89 -5.75
N THR A 195 -4.22 0.65 -5.28
CA THR A 195 -5.34 0.06 -4.53
C THR A 195 -4.87 -0.31 -3.14
N LEU A 196 -5.20 0.52 -2.16
CA LEU A 196 -4.83 0.29 -0.77
C LEU A 196 -5.64 -0.87 -0.16
N SER A 197 -5.08 -1.46 0.90
CA SER A 197 -5.87 -2.34 1.77
C SER A 197 -7.03 -1.56 2.39
N PRO A 198 -8.17 -2.22 2.72
CA PRO A 198 -9.31 -1.53 3.33
C PRO A 198 -8.97 -0.78 4.62
N ALA A 199 -8.00 -1.29 5.39
CA ALA A 199 -7.55 -0.65 6.63
C ALA A 199 -6.83 0.68 6.36
N LEU A 200 -5.91 0.72 5.39
CA LEU A 200 -5.24 1.96 5.02
C LEU A 200 -6.19 2.92 4.30
N GLN A 201 -7.03 2.42 3.40
CA GLN A 201 -7.99 3.24 2.66
C GLN A 201 -8.84 4.09 3.60
N ARG A 202 -9.37 3.49 4.69
CA ARG A 202 -10.15 4.23 5.69
C ARG A 202 -9.39 5.37 6.38
N ILE A 203 -8.07 5.24 6.54
CA ILE A 203 -7.25 6.29 7.13
C ILE A 203 -7.05 7.42 6.12
N PHE A 204 -6.77 7.07 4.86
CA PHE A 204 -6.66 8.05 3.77
C PHE A 204 -7.97 8.83 3.60
N ASP A 205 -9.10 8.14 3.47
CA ASP A 205 -10.42 8.75 3.29
C ASP A 205 -10.79 9.73 4.43
N ARG A 206 -10.28 9.48 5.65
CA ARG A 206 -10.58 10.30 6.83
C ARG A 206 -9.59 11.45 7.05
N SER A 207 -8.32 11.25 6.72
CA SER A 207 -7.24 12.09 7.27
C SER A 207 -6.24 12.61 6.24
N ILE A 208 -6.26 12.12 5.00
CA ILE A 208 -5.31 12.53 3.96
C ILE A 208 -6.10 12.94 2.72
N PRO A 209 -6.29 14.25 2.48
CA PRO A 209 -6.98 14.70 1.27
C PRO A 209 -6.17 14.35 0.01
N VAL A 210 -6.86 14.15 -1.10
CA VAL A 210 -6.21 14.05 -2.41
C VAL A 210 -5.71 15.44 -2.79
N GLY A 211 -4.39 15.61 -2.85
CA GLY A 211 -3.72 16.85 -3.20
C GLY A 211 -3.29 16.94 -4.66
N GLU A 212 -2.76 18.10 -5.01
CA GLU A 212 -2.21 18.38 -6.34
C GLU A 212 -0.77 17.88 -6.52
N ASP A 213 -0.09 17.52 -5.44
CA ASP A 213 1.29 17.04 -5.43
C ASP A 213 1.48 15.93 -4.38
N SER A 214 2.69 15.37 -4.31
CA SER A 214 3.03 14.26 -3.41
C SER A 214 3.47 14.68 -2.00
N ARG A 215 3.17 15.91 -1.56
CA ARG A 215 3.48 16.33 -0.17
C ARG A 215 2.70 15.49 0.83
N THR A 216 3.42 14.98 1.82
CA THR A 216 2.83 14.10 2.84
C THR A 216 2.08 14.87 3.92
N THR A 217 0.96 14.31 4.36
CA THR A 217 0.18 14.74 5.52
C THR A 217 0.47 13.82 6.70
N ASN A 218 0.79 14.40 7.86
CA ASN A 218 0.96 13.64 9.10
C ASN A 218 -0.38 13.11 9.62
N VAL A 219 -0.38 11.89 10.14
CA VAL A 219 -1.54 11.26 10.79
C VAL A 219 -1.19 10.82 12.20
N LYS A 220 -2.22 10.55 13.02
CA LYS A 220 -1.99 9.85 14.29
C LYS A 220 -1.32 8.50 14.00
N PRO A 221 -0.21 8.13 14.67
CA PRO A 221 0.50 6.89 14.40
C PRO A 221 -0.42 5.67 14.45
N VAL A 222 -0.45 4.89 13.37
CA VAL A 222 -1.22 3.64 13.29
C VAL A 222 -0.26 2.46 13.19
N LYS A 223 -0.40 1.49 14.08
CA LYS A 223 0.46 0.31 14.11
C LYS A 223 0.30 -0.51 12.82
N ILE A 224 1.43 -0.86 12.21
CA ILE A 224 1.53 -1.73 11.04
C ILE A 224 2.47 -2.88 11.39
N SER A 225 2.05 -4.10 11.10
CA SER A 225 2.89 -5.30 11.27
C SER A 225 3.67 -5.61 10.01
N LYS A 226 4.90 -6.09 10.15
CA LYS A 226 5.67 -6.66 9.04
C LYS A 226 4.85 -7.74 8.34
N GLY A 227 4.70 -7.64 7.03
CA GLY A 227 3.91 -8.57 6.20
C GLY A 227 2.45 -8.20 6.05
N GLN A 228 1.98 -7.19 6.78
CA GLN A 228 0.65 -6.63 6.56
C GLN A 228 0.55 -6.08 5.15
N VAL A 229 -0.55 -6.41 4.46
CA VAL A 229 -0.83 -5.93 3.12
C VAL A 229 -1.13 -4.44 3.16
N LEU A 230 -0.36 -3.66 2.40
CA LEU A 230 -0.55 -2.22 2.27
C LEU A 230 -1.38 -1.90 1.04
N ALA A 231 -1.08 -2.56 -0.08
CA ALA A 231 -1.79 -2.40 -1.34
C ALA A 231 -1.90 -3.73 -2.09
N THR A 232 -2.92 -3.83 -2.92
CA THR A 232 -3.15 -4.95 -3.84
C THR A 232 -2.90 -4.56 -5.28
N ALA A 233 -2.65 -3.29 -5.59
CA ALA A 233 -2.31 -2.83 -6.93
C ALA A 233 -1.41 -1.58 -6.86
N VAL A 234 -0.57 -1.41 -7.87
CA VAL A 234 0.42 -0.33 -7.99
C VAL A 234 0.30 0.39 -9.34
N SER A 235 1.01 1.51 -9.47
CA SER A 235 1.16 2.36 -10.64
C SER A 235 -0.14 2.98 -11.16
N VAL A 236 0.02 3.99 -12.02
CA VAL A 236 -1.08 4.53 -12.83
C VAL A 236 -1.46 3.48 -13.91
N PRO A 237 -2.77 3.21 -14.13
CA PRO A 237 -3.21 2.34 -15.22
C PRO A 237 -2.72 2.86 -16.57
N ASP A 238 -2.43 1.95 -17.52
CA ASP A 238 -2.02 2.29 -18.89
C ASP A 238 -0.70 3.09 -19.03
N GLN A 239 0.12 3.14 -17.98
CA GLN A 239 1.51 3.57 -18.10
C GLN A 239 2.35 2.60 -18.92
N PRO A 240 3.46 3.07 -19.54
CA PRO A 240 4.46 2.18 -20.15
C PRO A 240 5.04 1.15 -19.17
N SER A 241 5.07 1.49 -17.87
CA SER A 241 5.51 0.62 -16.77
C SER A 241 4.42 0.49 -15.69
N PRO A 242 3.24 -0.11 -15.97
CA PRO A 242 2.06 -0.04 -15.11
C PRO A 242 2.13 -0.99 -13.90
N ARG A 243 3.34 -1.34 -13.47
CA ARG A 243 3.66 -2.46 -12.57
C ARG A 243 4.81 -2.15 -11.61
N GLN A 244 5.16 -0.89 -11.50
CA GLN A 244 6.26 -0.42 -10.67
C GLN A 244 5.72 0.38 -9.49
N PHE A 245 6.30 0.13 -8.33
CA PHE A 245 6.13 1.01 -7.18
C PHE A 245 7.50 1.48 -6.70
N ASP A 246 7.48 2.65 -6.10
CA ASP A 246 8.65 3.26 -5.53
C ASP A 246 8.82 2.75 -4.09
N PHE A 247 10.05 2.40 -3.74
CA PHE A 247 10.40 1.81 -2.46
C PHE A 247 11.68 2.45 -1.92
N GLY A 248 11.56 3.10 -0.77
CA GLY A 248 12.66 3.79 -0.10
C GLY A 248 12.83 3.31 1.33
N VAL A 249 14.07 3.21 1.78
CA VAL A 249 14.40 3.03 3.20
C VAL A 249 15.41 4.08 3.60
N TYR A 250 15.18 4.68 4.76
CA TYR A 250 15.97 5.77 5.28
C TYR A 250 16.34 5.48 6.74
N ASP A 251 17.63 5.60 7.07
CA ASP A 251 18.14 5.52 8.43
C ASP A 251 18.16 6.93 9.04
N LEU A 252 17.10 7.31 9.73
CA LEU A 252 16.88 8.64 10.29
C LEU A 252 17.86 9.00 11.41
N ARG A 253 18.63 8.05 11.92
CA ARG A 253 19.57 8.28 13.04
C ARG A 253 20.83 9.01 12.59
N ARG A 254 21.21 8.86 11.32
CA ARG A 254 22.45 9.40 10.78
C ARG A 254 22.33 9.62 9.28
N GLN A 255 22.91 10.72 8.81
CA GLN A 255 23.09 10.94 7.38
C GLN A 255 24.04 9.86 6.82
N GLN A 256 23.75 9.38 5.62
CA GLN A 256 24.60 8.47 4.88
C GLN A 256 25.57 9.25 3.98
N GLN A 257 26.68 8.61 3.63
CA GLN A 257 27.59 9.18 2.64
C GLN A 257 26.93 9.10 1.26
N SER A 258 26.86 10.23 0.58
CA SER A 258 26.48 10.38 -0.83
C SER A 258 27.66 11.04 -1.54
N LEU A 259 27.77 10.85 -2.86
CA LEU A 259 28.72 11.58 -3.70
C LEU A 259 28.34 13.06 -3.85
N HIS A 260 27.14 13.44 -3.40
CA HIS A 260 26.63 14.81 -3.43
C HIS A 260 26.61 15.44 -2.04
N SER A 261 26.82 16.77 -1.97
CA SER A 261 26.72 17.50 -0.71
C SER A 261 25.27 17.57 -0.23
N GLY A 262 25.08 17.75 1.08
CA GLY A 262 23.74 17.91 1.65
C GLY A 262 22.98 19.12 1.08
N GLU A 263 23.68 20.20 0.73
CA GLU A 263 23.11 21.37 0.05
C GLU A 263 22.62 21.01 -1.35
N TRP A 264 23.44 20.30 -2.13
CA TRP A 264 23.07 19.86 -3.46
C TRP A 264 21.85 18.92 -3.42
N LEU A 265 21.81 17.99 -2.47
CA LEU A 265 20.68 17.09 -2.26
C LEU A 265 19.43 17.81 -1.76
N ALA A 266 19.56 18.92 -1.02
CA ALA A 266 18.41 19.72 -0.63
C ALA A 266 17.76 20.44 -1.83
N GLU A 267 18.57 20.82 -2.82
CA GLU A 267 18.10 21.51 -4.04
C GLU A 267 17.61 20.55 -5.12
N HIS A 268 18.20 19.35 -5.24
CA HIS A 268 17.99 18.44 -6.37
C HIS A 268 17.35 17.11 -5.96
N GLY A 269 17.24 16.84 -4.65
CA GLY A 269 16.73 15.59 -4.10
C GLY A 269 15.21 15.53 -4.04
N SER A 270 14.68 14.40 -4.50
CA SER A 270 13.33 13.95 -4.15
C SER A 270 13.17 13.85 -2.64
N GLY A 271 12.39 14.76 -2.06
CA GLY A 271 12.23 14.85 -0.61
C GLY A 271 13.56 15.18 0.08
N ALA A 272 14.01 16.43 -0.05
CA ALA A 272 15.21 16.98 0.58
C ALA A 272 15.45 16.52 2.04
N GLU A 273 14.38 16.37 2.83
CA GLU A 273 14.43 15.86 4.21
C GLU A 273 14.92 14.40 4.35
N LEU A 274 14.82 13.58 3.30
CA LEU A 274 15.13 12.15 3.32
C LEU A 274 16.35 11.78 2.47
N ALA A 275 16.70 12.59 1.47
CA ALA A 275 17.77 12.28 0.52
C ALA A 275 19.09 11.88 1.23
N ASN A 276 19.52 12.67 2.21
CA ASN A 276 20.72 12.43 3.01
C ASN A 276 20.66 11.19 3.92
N PHE A 277 19.50 10.55 4.08
CA PHE A 277 19.30 9.42 5.01
C PHE A 277 19.09 8.08 4.29
N THR A 278 19.12 8.09 2.97
CA THR A 278 18.90 6.93 2.10
C THR A 278 19.92 5.83 2.35
N VAL A 279 19.48 4.59 2.51
CA VAL A 279 20.37 3.42 2.60
C VAL A 279 20.21 2.49 1.41
N CYS A 280 21.25 1.68 1.14
CA CYS A 280 21.14 0.56 0.22
C CYS A 280 20.30 -0.55 0.84
N TRP A 281 18.98 -0.43 0.67
CA TRP A 281 17.98 -1.24 1.35
C TRP A 281 17.98 -2.74 1.04
N PRO A 282 18.47 -3.26 -0.11
CA PRO A 282 18.58 -4.70 -0.30
C PRO A 282 19.45 -5.36 0.77
N ARG A 283 20.50 -4.66 1.23
CA ARG A 283 21.43 -5.15 2.27
C ARG A 283 20.74 -5.42 3.62
N LEU A 284 19.54 -4.87 3.84
CA LEU A 284 18.74 -5.10 5.05
C LEU A 284 17.83 -6.34 4.97
N MET A 285 17.78 -7.02 3.81
CA MET A 285 16.87 -8.13 3.51
C MET A 285 17.56 -9.51 3.42
N GLY A 286 18.88 -9.58 3.65
CA GLY A 286 19.64 -10.83 3.59
C GLY A 286 19.64 -11.44 2.18
N SER A 287 19.39 -12.76 2.07
CA SER A 287 19.42 -13.48 0.78
C SER A 287 18.42 -12.94 -0.23
N ALA A 288 17.26 -12.45 0.23
CA ALA A 288 16.28 -11.83 -0.65
C ALA A 288 16.79 -10.51 -1.24
N GLY A 289 17.62 -9.77 -0.49
CA GLY A 289 18.28 -8.57 -1.00
C GLY A 289 19.20 -8.87 -2.17
N VAL A 290 20.03 -9.92 -2.04
CA VAL A 290 20.91 -10.39 -3.12
C VAL A 290 20.12 -10.79 -4.37
N GLN A 291 18.97 -11.45 -4.19
CA GLN A 291 18.10 -11.81 -5.31
C GLN A 291 17.50 -10.57 -6.00
N ILE A 292 17.17 -9.53 -5.24
CA ILE A 292 16.65 -8.27 -5.77
C ILE A 292 17.73 -7.53 -6.57
N GLU A 293 18.95 -7.42 -6.02
CA GLU A 293 20.08 -6.77 -6.72
C GLU A 293 20.47 -7.50 -8.01
N ALA A 294 20.18 -8.81 -8.10
CA ALA A 294 20.40 -9.61 -9.30
C ALA A 294 19.33 -9.42 -10.40
N LEU A 295 18.22 -8.73 -10.10
CA LEU A 295 17.21 -8.40 -11.12
C LEU A 295 17.78 -7.39 -12.13
N PRO A 296 17.21 -7.29 -13.34
CA PRO A 296 17.54 -6.21 -14.27
C PRO A 296 17.34 -4.83 -13.62
N ASN A 297 18.36 -3.96 -13.70
CA ASN A 297 18.18 -2.55 -13.39
C ASN A 297 17.28 -1.93 -14.47
N ILE A 298 16.14 -1.39 -14.07
CA ILE A 298 15.14 -0.82 -15.00
C ILE A 298 15.45 0.62 -15.43
N ALA A 299 16.52 1.22 -14.88
CA ALA A 299 17.10 2.49 -15.31
C ALA A 299 18.64 2.40 -15.31
N PRO A 300 19.24 1.59 -16.20
CA PRO A 300 20.69 1.29 -16.18
C PRO A 300 21.58 2.48 -16.52
N GLN A 301 21.05 3.48 -17.21
CA GLN A 301 21.77 4.70 -17.59
C GLN A 301 22.02 5.65 -16.41
N ASP A 302 21.28 5.49 -15.33
CA ASP A 302 21.41 6.31 -14.14
C ASP A 302 22.38 5.59 -13.17
N GLY A 303 23.53 6.19 -12.89
CA GLY A 303 24.41 5.69 -11.82
C GLY A 303 23.74 5.78 -10.45
N THR A 304 24.16 4.93 -9.50
CA THR A 304 23.79 5.05 -8.09
C THR A 304 25.04 5.29 -7.24
N ASP A 305 24.90 6.12 -6.22
CA ASP A 305 25.96 6.45 -5.27
C ASP A 305 25.76 5.84 -3.88
N ILE A 306 24.69 5.05 -3.72
CA ILE A 306 24.29 4.40 -2.46
C ILE A 306 24.46 2.88 -2.52
N CYS A 307 24.08 2.28 -3.66
CA CYS A 307 24.25 0.87 -3.98
C CYS A 307 25.26 0.76 -5.14
#